data_AF-A0A0G4G5I6-F1
#
_entry.id   AF-A0A0G4G5I6-F1
#
_cell.length_a   1.000
_cell.length_b   1.000
_cell.length_c   1.000
_cell.angle_alpha   90.00
_cell.angle_beta   90.00
_cell.angle_gamma   90.00
#
_symmetry.space_group_name_H-M   'P 1'
#
loop_
_entity.id
_entity.type
_entity.pdbx_description
1 polymer ?
#
loop_
_entity_poly.entity_id
_entity_poly.type
_entity_poly.pdbx_seq_one_letter_code
_entity_poly.pdbx_strand_id
1 'polypeptide(L)'
;MVTDKRPQGEQKWVTAEVYRTEETDGGPETSPHTQQQGSSTGGPRADHGGSSRDLLQKIQLIASQIAFDAERAQHMIAPNTNNNTSVPPGVGCKHKHVATSAPAAAAAGAAGAGADAGAGASRVFRSFDVPGAETSTLQHYRQTARKQSPVFSVPKEVEEEVLFPLLWGGLAISLASLRSSCRLGRQRVSADSLRFQIDAQLTTKYIDHIIIYDLNSVSLLLRLLYIIENSGEWVGWEPIMRVAMHQGRGPGRLPIELGSAAMEGVDSRQVFDGRCEALRQLSLICRHLNSPGRRNDMRLQRVNNEERLGRCPLYINTLQSLPPNCPFRDEFDQNNPVCEHPDDYCASIQDAVLFEMDGPVFHVPEFQPRAMPSIMDLVKQQPPLWNSCYTVATRQSPEGYLRRVVIVLTGDQPQDTFEVHLYINSKFPPLGLSAARTKLCTTERPVTGKQGAAAFPLTVRVVREVMGADAEGAFDHQPAL
;
A
#
# COMPACT_ATOMS: atom_id res chain seq x y z
N MET A 1 -29.37 25.47 -4.29
CA MET A 1 -29.09 26.85 -4.74
C MET A 1 -29.26 26.88 -6.25
N VAL A 2 -30.19 27.70 -6.73
CA VAL A 2 -30.38 27.98 -8.17
C VAL A 2 -29.47 29.16 -8.51
N THR A 3 -28.66 29.04 -9.56
CA THR A 3 -27.97 30.20 -10.13
C THR A 3 -28.28 30.29 -11.61
N ASP A 4 -29.18 31.22 -11.90
CA ASP A 4 -29.49 31.75 -13.20
C ASP A 4 -28.35 32.69 -13.67
N LYS A 5 -27.97 32.56 -14.94
CA LYS A 5 -27.33 33.54 -15.84
C LYS A 5 -26.40 34.61 -15.21
N ARG A 6 -25.08 34.40 -15.32
CA ARG A 6 -24.08 35.50 -15.31
C ARG A 6 -23.22 35.47 -16.59
N PRO A 7 -22.83 36.63 -17.12
CA PRO A 7 -21.95 36.70 -18.30
C PRO A 7 -20.53 36.26 -17.96
N GLN A 8 -19.92 35.56 -18.91
CA GLN A 8 -18.57 35.01 -18.87
C GLN A 8 -17.54 36.16 -19.02
N GLY A 9 -16.63 36.34 -18.06
CA GLY A 9 -15.50 37.26 -18.27
C GLY A 9 -14.85 37.95 -17.06
N GLU A 10 -15.41 37.89 -15.85
CA GLU A 10 -14.74 38.47 -14.68
C GLU A 10 -14.81 37.52 -13.47
N GLN A 11 -13.67 36.93 -13.10
CA GLN A 11 -13.49 36.30 -11.80
C GLN A 11 -12.80 37.31 -10.88
N LYS A 12 -13.55 37.86 -9.92
CA LYS A 12 -12.99 38.54 -8.76
C LYS A 12 -12.76 37.50 -7.66
N TRP A 13 -11.53 37.42 -7.18
CA TRP A 13 -11.18 36.67 -5.97
C TRP A 13 -11.94 37.28 -4.78
N VAL A 14 -12.83 36.49 -4.18
CA VAL A 14 -13.40 36.80 -2.86
C VAL A 14 -12.60 36.00 -1.86
N THR A 15 -11.76 36.70 -1.10
CA THR A 15 -11.13 36.13 0.10
C THR A 15 -12.22 35.90 1.13
N ALA A 16 -12.58 34.64 1.37
CA ALA A 16 -13.44 34.28 2.48
C ALA A 16 -12.57 34.14 3.74
N GLU A 17 -12.68 35.10 4.66
CA GLU A 17 -12.19 34.92 6.03
C GLU A 17 -13.12 33.93 6.74
N VAL A 18 -12.61 32.72 6.95
CA VAL A 18 -13.29 31.70 7.76
C VAL A 18 -12.98 31.99 9.22
N TYR A 19 -13.92 32.61 9.92
CA TYR A 19 -13.86 32.75 11.37
C TYR A 19 -14.11 31.40 12.01
N ARG A 20 -13.10 30.92 12.74
CA ARG A 20 -13.13 29.73 13.59
C ARG A 20 -14.08 30.05 14.76
N THR A 21 -15.21 29.37 14.85
CA THR A 21 -16.06 29.43 16.05
C THR A 21 -15.39 28.63 17.15
N GLU A 22 -14.80 29.33 18.12
CA GLU A 22 -14.38 28.77 19.40
C GLU A 22 -15.64 28.36 20.18
N GLU A 23 -15.62 27.14 20.71
CA GLU A 23 -16.59 26.65 21.69
C GLU A 23 -16.46 27.48 22.97
N THR A 24 -17.48 28.29 23.26
CA THR A 24 -17.64 28.91 24.58
C THR A 24 -18.23 27.90 25.56
N ASP A 25 -17.36 27.38 26.43
CA ASP A 25 -17.74 26.74 27.69
C ASP A 25 -18.50 27.73 28.58
N GLY A 26 -19.82 27.54 28.67
CA GLY A 26 -20.69 28.24 29.61
C GLY A 26 -20.60 27.61 31.01
N GLY A 27 -19.75 28.17 31.87
CA GLY A 27 -19.80 27.94 33.32
C GLY A 27 -20.95 28.74 33.97
N PRO A 28 -21.65 28.19 34.99
CA PRO A 28 -22.73 28.92 35.64
C PRO A 28 -22.21 29.86 36.74
N GLU A 29 -22.79 31.07 36.72
CA GLU A 29 -22.65 32.14 37.69
C GLU A 29 -23.03 31.75 39.12
N THR A 30 -22.46 32.51 40.06
CA THR A 30 -22.60 32.36 41.50
C THR A 30 -23.54 33.43 42.11
N SER A 31 -24.47 32.96 42.96
CA SER A 31 -25.04 33.61 44.18
C SER A 31 -26.02 34.81 44.08
N PRO A 32 -26.81 35.18 45.14
CA PRO A 32 -26.93 34.64 46.51
C PRO A 32 -28.39 34.45 47.07
N HIS A 33 -28.44 33.91 48.30
CA HIS A 33 -29.51 33.98 49.34
C HIS A 33 -30.71 33.01 49.30
N THR A 34 -30.81 32.13 50.31
CA THR A 34 -31.68 32.30 51.51
C THR A 34 -31.53 31.13 52.49
N GLN A 35 -31.55 31.45 53.79
CA GLN A 35 -31.58 30.58 54.97
C GLN A 35 -32.67 29.49 54.92
N GLN A 36 -32.35 28.26 55.36
CA GLN A 36 -33.18 27.59 56.37
C GLN A 36 -32.41 26.48 57.10
N GLN A 37 -32.60 26.48 58.42
CA GLN A 37 -32.10 25.51 59.39
C GLN A 37 -32.77 24.15 59.20
N GLY A 38 -32.03 23.06 59.45
CA GLY A 38 -32.58 21.71 59.48
C GLY A 38 -31.58 20.68 60.00
N SER A 39 -31.91 20.08 61.14
CA SER A 39 -31.13 19.19 61.98
C SER A 39 -30.88 17.78 61.42
N SER A 40 -29.78 17.17 61.90
CA SER A 40 -29.72 15.80 62.42
C SER A 40 -30.01 14.61 61.47
N THR A 41 -28.97 13.85 61.11
CA THR A 41 -28.69 12.50 61.65
C THR A 41 -27.53 11.85 60.89
N GLY A 42 -26.56 11.32 61.64
CA GLY A 42 -25.39 10.65 61.11
C GLY A 42 -25.66 9.21 60.69
N GLY A 43 -24.93 8.77 59.67
CA GLY A 43 -24.77 7.38 59.28
C GLY A 43 -23.43 7.21 58.54
N PRO A 44 -22.62 6.18 58.86
CA PRO A 44 -21.31 5.99 58.24
C PRO A 44 -21.49 5.39 56.85
N ARG A 45 -21.19 6.18 55.80
CA ARG A 45 -21.10 5.71 54.42
C ARG A 45 -19.66 5.33 54.14
N ALA A 46 -19.42 4.04 53.88
CA ALA A 46 -18.13 3.55 53.44
C ALA A 46 -17.89 4.00 51.99
N ASP A 47 -17.04 5.01 51.82
CA ASP A 47 -16.50 5.43 50.54
C ASP A 47 -15.49 4.39 50.05
N HIS A 48 -15.93 3.58 49.08
CA HIS A 48 -15.06 2.82 48.18
C HIS A 48 -15.19 3.36 46.76
N GLY A 49 -14.99 4.67 46.62
CA GLY A 49 -14.81 5.34 45.32
C GLY A 49 -13.36 5.22 44.87
N GLY A 50 -12.94 4.04 44.41
CA GLY A 50 -11.70 3.92 43.64
C GLY A 50 -11.85 4.73 42.35
N SER A 51 -11.23 5.91 42.32
CA SER A 51 -11.34 6.86 41.21
C SER A 51 -10.99 6.17 39.89
N SER A 52 -11.85 6.30 38.88
CA SER A 52 -11.60 5.81 37.51
C SER A 52 -10.22 6.24 36.97
N ARG A 53 -9.70 7.37 37.46
CA ARG A 53 -8.36 7.88 37.18
C ARG A 53 -7.23 6.97 37.70
N ASP A 54 -7.44 6.33 38.85
CA ASP A 54 -6.51 5.37 39.46
C ASP A 54 -6.47 4.05 38.68
N LEU A 55 -7.61 3.63 38.11
CA LEU A 55 -7.66 2.48 37.20
C LEU A 55 -6.94 2.77 35.87
N LEU A 56 -7.16 3.94 35.27
CA LEU A 56 -6.47 4.35 34.05
C LEU A 56 -4.95 4.49 34.25
N GLN A 57 -4.51 5.04 35.38
CA GLN A 57 -3.09 5.08 35.72
C GLN A 57 -2.49 3.69 35.91
N LYS A 58 -3.21 2.77 36.54
CA LYS A 58 -2.77 1.37 36.68
C LYS A 58 -2.69 0.65 35.33
N ILE A 59 -3.64 0.89 34.43
CA ILE A 59 -3.62 0.34 33.07
C ILE A 59 -2.42 0.87 32.27
N GLN A 60 -2.18 2.19 32.31
CA GLN A 60 -1.00 2.78 31.67
C GLN A 60 0.30 2.22 32.24
N LEU A 61 0.41 2.09 33.56
CA LEU A 61 1.59 1.53 34.22
C LEU A 61 1.88 0.08 33.77
N ILE A 62 0.83 -0.76 33.70
CA ILE A 62 0.95 -2.16 33.27
C ILE A 62 1.32 -2.22 31.78
N ALA A 63 0.73 -1.38 30.92
CA ALA A 63 1.05 -1.32 29.51
C ALA A 63 2.52 -0.92 29.27
N SER A 64 3.02 0.10 29.99
CA SER A 64 4.42 0.51 29.92
C SER A 64 5.38 -0.59 30.39
N GLN A 65 5.03 -1.33 31.44
CA GLN A 65 5.85 -2.44 31.93
C GLN A 65 5.91 -3.60 30.92
N ILE A 66 4.78 -3.94 30.28
CA ILE A 66 4.74 -4.97 29.23
C ILE A 66 5.57 -4.57 28.02
N ALA A 67 5.49 -3.31 27.59
CA ALA A 67 6.30 -2.79 26.49
C ALA A 67 7.80 -2.86 26.81
N PHE A 68 8.19 -2.44 28.01
CA PHE A 68 9.57 -2.51 28.50
C PHE A 68 10.10 -3.96 28.54
N ASP A 69 9.29 -4.90 29.06
CA ASP A 69 9.69 -6.30 29.13
C ASP A 69 9.78 -6.96 27.75
N ALA A 70 8.97 -6.52 26.78
CA ALA A 70 9.05 -6.96 25.39
C ALA A 70 10.32 -6.48 24.69
N GLU A 71 10.71 -5.21 24.86
CA GLU A 71 11.99 -4.68 24.35
C GLU A 71 13.18 -5.39 24.98
N ARG A 72 13.14 -5.62 26.29
CA ARG A 72 14.18 -6.37 27.00
C ARG A 72 14.30 -7.80 26.47
N ALA A 73 13.18 -8.47 26.18
CA ALA A 73 13.20 -9.79 25.58
C ALA A 73 13.80 -9.79 24.16
N GLN A 74 13.53 -8.76 23.35
CA GLN A 74 14.16 -8.62 22.02
C GLN A 74 15.68 -8.43 22.12
N HIS A 75 16.16 -7.64 23.08
CA HIS A 75 17.60 -7.48 23.32
C HIS A 75 18.29 -8.76 23.81
N MET A 76 17.58 -9.63 24.53
CA MET A 76 18.13 -10.93 24.95
C MET A 76 18.16 -11.97 23.81
N ILE A 77 17.33 -11.82 22.79
CA ILE A 77 17.19 -12.76 21.67
C ILE A 77 18.09 -12.37 20.47
N ALA A 78 18.62 -11.14 20.43
CA ALA A 78 19.55 -10.73 19.39
C ALA A 78 20.79 -11.64 19.37
N PRO A 79 21.07 -12.37 18.27
CA PRO A 79 22.23 -13.24 18.19
C PRO A 79 23.50 -12.38 18.20
N ASN A 80 24.47 -12.81 19.02
CA ASN A 80 25.79 -12.21 19.14
C ASN A 80 26.57 -12.42 17.81
N THR A 81 26.27 -11.62 16.79
CA THR A 81 26.94 -11.63 15.48
C THR A 81 28.21 -10.80 15.54
N ASN A 82 29.21 -11.27 16.29
CA ASN A 82 30.60 -10.85 16.14
C ASN A 82 31.44 -12.09 15.87
N ASN A 83 31.46 -12.53 14.61
CA ASN A 83 32.54 -13.36 14.09
C ASN A 83 33.00 -12.76 12.76
N ASN A 84 34.10 -12.03 12.86
CA ASN A 84 34.92 -11.55 11.77
C ASN A 84 35.53 -12.75 11.02
N THR A 85 35.20 -12.88 9.74
CA THR A 85 36.07 -13.55 8.78
C THR A 85 36.29 -12.60 7.61
N SER A 86 37.41 -11.88 7.68
CA SER A 86 37.94 -11.07 6.59
C SER A 86 38.44 -11.98 5.45
N VAL A 87 37.94 -11.75 4.24
CA VAL A 87 38.49 -12.27 2.98
C VAL A 87 38.79 -11.07 2.07
N PRO A 88 39.94 -11.03 1.37
CA PRO A 88 40.47 -9.81 0.76
C PRO A 88 39.79 -9.43 -0.57
N PRO A 89 39.93 -8.17 -1.03
CA PRO A 89 39.27 -7.70 -2.24
C PRO A 89 40.10 -8.09 -3.48
N GLY A 90 39.44 -8.65 -4.49
CA GLY A 90 40.09 -9.02 -5.73
C GLY A 90 39.12 -9.15 -6.91
N VAL A 91 39.31 -8.23 -7.86
CA VAL A 91 39.03 -8.34 -9.31
C VAL A 91 37.61 -7.99 -9.76
N GLY A 92 37.50 -6.81 -10.39
CA GLY A 92 36.31 -6.32 -11.06
C GLY A 92 35.98 -7.08 -12.35
N CYS A 93 34.69 -7.35 -12.54
CA CYS A 93 34.16 -7.95 -13.76
C CYS A 93 33.64 -6.86 -14.71
N LYS A 94 34.41 -6.58 -15.77
CA LYS A 94 33.92 -5.92 -16.98
C LYS A 94 32.88 -6.84 -17.64
N HIS A 95 31.65 -6.38 -17.78
CA HIS A 95 30.63 -7.07 -18.59
C HIS A 95 30.90 -6.80 -20.08
N LYS A 96 31.31 -7.84 -20.81
CA LYS A 96 31.33 -7.88 -22.27
C LYS A 96 30.12 -8.71 -22.71
N HIS A 97 29.20 -8.07 -23.44
CA HIS A 97 28.13 -8.76 -24.15
C HIS A 97 28.74 -9.71 -25.20
N VAL A 98 28.39 -11.00 -25.09
CA VAL A 98 28.55 -11.96 -26.18
C VAL A 98 27.21 -12.67 -26.36
N ALA A 99 26.67 -12.55 -27.56
CA ALA A 99 25.50 -13.27 -28.03
C ALA A 99 25.90 -14.71 -28.37
N THR A 100 25.06 -15.68 -28.00
CA THR A 100 25.08 -16.99 -28.65
C THR A 100 23.70 -17.64 -28.64
N SER A 101 23.42 -18.20 -29.82
CA SER A 101 22.26 -18.95 -30.28
C SER A 101 22.13 -20.34 -29.64
N ALA A 102 20.88 -20.80 -29.56
CA ALA A 102 20.45 -22.21 -29.43
C ALA A 102 20.84 -23.04 -30.69
N PRO A 103 20.68 -24.39 -30.76
CA PRO A 103 19.80 -25.24 -29.94
C PRO A 103 20.37 -26.60 -29.48
N ALA A 104 19.66 -27.24 -28.55
CA ALA A 104 19.86 -28.64 -28.16
C ALA A 104 18.58 -29.45 -28.39
N ALA A 105 18.74 -30.61 -29.01
CA ALA A 105 17.74 -31.66 -29.18
C ALA A 105 18.07 -32.86 -28.30
N ALA A 106 17.00 -33.51 -27.82
CA ALA A 106 16.82 -34.93 -27.49
C ALA A 106 17.85 -35.67 -26.60
N ALA A 107 17.37 -36.30 -25.52
CA ALA A 107 17.03 -37.73 -25.53
C ALA A 107 16.69 -38.26 -24.12
N ALA A 108 15.87 -39.31 -24.12
CA ALA A 108 15.28 -40.03 -23.00
C ALA A 108 16.24 -40.98 -22.27
N GLY A 109 15.84 -41.46 -21.08
CA GLY A 109 16.59 -42.52 -20.37
C GLY A 109 16.08 -42.92 -18.98
N ALA A 110 14.97 -43.66 -18.96
CA ALA A 110 14.65 -44.84 -18.14
C ALA A 110 15.14 -45.04 -16.68
N ALA A 111 14.15 -45.43 -15.86
CA ALA A 111 14.08 -46.61 -14.96
C ALA A 111 14.90 -46.66 -13.65
N GLY A 112 14.19 -47.07 -12.58
CA GLY A 112 14.79 -47.57 -11.34
C GLY A 112 13.76 -47.77 -10.22
N ALA A 113 13.24 -48.98 -10.12
CA ALA A 113 12.35 -49.47 -9.07
C ALA A 113 13.12 -49.89 -7.79
N GLY A 114 12.41 -50.00 -6.66
CA GLY A 114 12.85 -50.65 -5.42
C GLY A 114 12.25 -49.93 -4.20
N ALA A 115 11.11 -50.35 -3.64
CA ALA A 115 10.86 -51.52 -2.81
C ALA A 115 11.35 -51.39 -1.35
N ASP A 116 10.34 -51.38 -0.47
CA ASP A 116 10.20 -52.10 0.79
C ASP A 116 10.81 -51.65 2.14
N ALA A 117 9.87 -51.62 3.10
CA ALA A 117 9.89 -52.15 4.46
C ALA A 117 10.89 -51.62 5.51
N GLY A 118 10.33 -51.16 6.64
CA GLY A 118 11.07 -50.95 7.88
C GLY A 118 10.16 -50.52 9.04
N ALA A 119 9.58 -51.51 9.71
CA ALA A 119 8.72 -51.35 10.89
C ALA A 119 9.51 -51.01 12.17
N GLY A 120 8.81 -50.35 13.11
CA GLY A 120 8.87 -50.71 14.53
C GLY A 120 9.73 -49.83 15.45
N ALA A 121 9.07 -49.12 16.37
CA ALA A 121 9.46 -49.04 17.79
C ALA A 121 8.35 -48.37 18.62
N SER A 122 7.46 -49.18 19.19
CA SER A 122 6.57 -48.76 20.28
C SER A 122 7.38 -48.62 21.57
N ARG A 123 7.30 -47.46 22.23
CA ARG A 123 7.90 -47.22 23.55
C ARG A 123 6.81 -47.31 24.62
N VAL A 124 6.81 -48.42 25.35
CA VAL A 124 5.97 -48.67 26.53
C VAL A 124 6.59 -47.92 27.72
N PHE A 125 5.91 -46.92 28.26
CA PHE A 125 6.23 -46.36 29.57
C PHE A 125 5.47 -47.14 30.65
N ARG A 126 6.22 -47.82 31.53
CA ARG A 126 5.69 -48.40 32.78
C ARG A 126 5.44 -47.28 33.78
N SER A 127 4.19 -47.15 34.22
CA SER A 127 3.79 -46.37 35.39
C SER A 127 4.24 -47.11 36.66
N PHE A 128 4.93 -46.41 37.55
CA PHE A 128 5.12 -46.84 38.94
C PHE A 128 3.99 -46.24 39.77
N ASP A 129 3.16 -47.12 40.33
CA ASP A 129 2.21 -46.79 41.39
C ASP A 129 2.97 -46.63 42.71
N VAL A 130 2.80 -45.48 43.36
CA VAL A 130 3.18 -45.25 44.76
C VAL A 130 1.93 -44.79 45.51
N PRO A 131 1.47 -45.53 46.54
CA PRO A 131 0.29 -45.13 47.29
C PRO A 131 0.63 -44.18 48.44
N GLY A 132 -0.16 -43.10 48.52
CA GLY A 132 -0.75 -42.61 49.77
C GLY A 132 0.14 -41.90 50.79
N ALA A 133 0.10 -40.56 50.79
CA ALA A 133 0.05 -39.79 52.03
C ALA A 133 -0.61 -38.42 51.77
N GLU A 134 -1.56 -38.10 52.64
CA GLU A 134 -2.51 -36.99 52.58
C GLU A 134 -1.85 -35.61 52.68
N THR A 135 -2.31 -34.65 51.88
CA THR A 135 -2.13 -33.21 52.16
C THR A 135 -3.44 -32.46 51.96
N SER A 136 -4.24 -32.42 53.03
CA SER A 136 -5.47 -31.63 53.17
C SER A 136 -5.27 -30.13 52.87
N THR A 137 -4.05 -29.63 53.02
CA THR A 137 -3.64 -28.25 52.72
C THR A 137 -3.69 -27.89 51.23
N LEU A 138 -3.49 -28.87 50.34
CA LEU A 138 -3.53 -28.67 48.88
C LEU A 138 -4.97 -28.62 48.32
N GLN A 139 -5.93 -29.23 49.00
CA GLN A 139 -7.35 -29.13 48.64
C GLN A 139 -7.93 -27.75 48.97
N HIS A 140 -7.51 -27.15 50.08
CA HIS A 140 -8.01 -25.82 50.45
C HIS A 140 -7.45 -24.72 49.53
N TYR A 141 -6.18 -24.82 49.10
CA TYR A 141 -5.60 -23.94 48.06
C TYR A 141 -6.26 -24.11 46.69
N ARG A 142 -6.67 -25.34 46.32
CA ARG A 142 -7.44 -25.58 45.06
C ARG A 142 -8.86 -25.02 45.10
N GLN A 143 -9.47 -24.89 46.27
CA GLN A 143 -10.82 -24.31 46.41
C GLN A 143 -10.82 -22.78 46.46
N THR A 144 -9.81 -22.14 47.04
CA THR A 144 -9.69 -20.66 47.01
C THR A 144 -9.23 -20.14 45.66
N ALA A 145 -8.40 -20.89 44.92
CA ALA A 145 -8.01 -20.56 43.54
C ALA A 145 -9.19 -20.60 42.53
N ARG A 146 -10.32 -21.24 42.85
CA ARG A 146 -11.51 -21.27 41.98
C ARG A 146 -12.42 -20.04 42.09
N LYS A 147 -12.21 -19.17 43.08
CA LYS A 147 -13.01 -17.95 43.29
C LYS A 147 -12.28 -16.66 42.96
N GLN A 148 -10.99 -16.73 42.61
CA GLN A 148 -10.33 -15.57 42.02
C GLN A 148 -10.79 -15.48 40.57
N SER A 149 -11.57 -14.44 40.26
CA SER A 149 -11.77 -13.99 38.88
C SER A 149 -10.40 -14.02 38.22
N PRO A 150 -10.23 -14.71 37.07
CA PRO A 150 -8.92 -14.86 36.48
C PRO A 150 -8.32 -13.46 36.36
N VAL A 151 -7.10 -13.28 36.88
CA VAL A 151 -6.40 -11.99 37.05
C VAL A 151 -6.31 -11.18 35.74
N PHE A 152 -6.71 -11.78 34.62
CA PHE A 152 -6.76 -11.20 33.29
C PHE A 152 -8.16 -11.15 32.67
N SER A 153 -9.28 -11.26 33.39
CA SER A 153 -10.62 -11.05 32.82
C SER A 153 -10.90 -9.57 32.55
N VAL A 154 -10.12 -8.98 31.67
CA VAL A 154 -10.45 -7.70 31.05
C VAL A 154 -11.61 -7.98 30.08
N PRO A 155 -12.71 -7.21 30.14
CA PRO A 155 -13.79 -7.32 29.15
C PRO A 155 -13.24 -7.16 27.74
N LYS A 156 -13.83 -7.88 26.78
CA LYS A 156 -13.36 -7.88 25.39
C LYS A 156 -13.35 -6.46 24.81
N GLU A 157 -14.33 -5.66 25.21
CA GLU A 157 -14.51 -4.27 24.82
C GLU A 157 -13.33 -3.41 25.30
N VAL A 158 -12.88 -3.60 26.54
CA VAL A 158 -11.72 -2.87 27.10
C VAL A 158 -10.41 -3.31 26.45
N GLU A 159 -10.30 -4.59 26.08
CA GLU A 159 -9.15 -5.07 25.30
C GLU A 159 -9.09 -4.42 23.92
N GLU A 160 -10.21 -4.39 23.20
CA GLU A 160 -10.29 -3.87 21.83
C GLU A 160 -10.22 -2.34 21.77
N GLU A 161 -10.83 -1.63 22.72
CA GLU A 161 -10.91 -0.17 22.72
C GLU A 161 -9.78 0.53 23.49
N VAL A 162 -9.14 -0.15 24.45
CA VAL A 162 -8.11 0.47 25.30
C VAL A 162 -6.76 -0.21 25.13
N LEU A 163 -6.67 -1.53 25.31
CA LEU A 163 -5.36 -2.19 25.30
C LEU A 163 -4.74 -2.29 23.91
N PHE A 164 -5.51 -2.65 22.89
CA PHE A 164 -4.98 -2.75 21.52
C PHE A 164 -4.55 -1.39 20.95
N PRO A 165 -5.28 -0.28 21.15
CA PRO A 165 -4.79 1.04 20.77
C PRO A 165 -3.52 1.48 21.51
N LEU A 166 -3.26 0.97 22.72
CA LEU A 166 -2.01 1.26 23.43
C LEU A 166 -0.80 0.49 22.86
N LEU A 167 -1.00 -0.50 21.99
CA LEU A 167 0.05 -1.24 21.30
C LEU A 167 0.46 -0.60 19.95
N TRP A 168 0.07 0.65 19.71
CA TRP A 168 0.38 1.37 18.45
C TRP A 168 1.88 1.42 18.15
N GLY A 169 2.22 1.29 16.87
CA GLY A 169 3.60 1.16 16.37
C GLY A 169 4.09 -0.29 16.19
N GLY A 170 3.26 -1.28 16.51
CA GLY A 170 3.58 -2.69 16.28
C GLY A 170 2.45 -3.64 16.68
N LEU A 171 1.19 -3.25 16.50
CA LEU A 171 0.03 -4.01 16.95
C LEU A 171 0.07 -5.44 16.38
N ALA A 172 0.32 -5.63 15.08
CA ALA A 172 0.44 -6.96 14.51
C ALA A 172 1.55 -7.81 15.17
N ILE A 173 2.71 -7.21 15.48
CA ILE A 173 3.83 -7.89 16.15
C ILE A 173 3.44 -8.27 17.58
N SER A 174 2.83 -7.35 18.31
CA SER A 174 2.39 -7.53 19.70
C SER A 174 1.32 -8.61 19.80
N LEU A 175 0.34 -8.61 18.89
CA LEU A 175 -0.69 -9.66 18.80
C LEU A 175 -0.10 -11.02 18.43
N ALA A 176 0.87 -11.06 17.50
CA ALA A 176 1.57 -12.29 17.17
C ALA A 176 2.36 -12.85 18.37
N SER A 177 3.08 -11.97 19.09
CA SER A 177 3.81 -12.31 20.31
C SER A 177 2.87 -12.84 21.40
N LEU A 178 1.78 -12.12 21.69
CA LEU A 178 0.75 -12.52 22.65
C LEU A 178 0.14 -13.89 22.31
N ARG A 179 -0.17 -14.11 21.03
CA ARG A 179 -0.70 -15.38 20.53
C ARG A 179 0.30 -16.54 20.72
N SER A 180 1.58 -16.26 20.56
CA SER A 180 2.66 -17.25 20.65
C SER A 180 3.05 -17.59 22.09
N SER A 181 2.92 -16.64 23.03
CA SER A 181 3.44 -16.76 24.39
C SER A 181 2.56 -17.58 25.32
N CYS A 182 1.23 -17.57 25.15
CA CYS A 182 0.34 -18.32 26.03
C CYS A 182 -0.98 -18.79 25.37
N ARG A 183 -1.63 -19.78 25.99
CA ARG A 183 -2.92 -20.33 25.55
C ARG A 183 -4.03 -19.28 25.54
N LEU A 184 -4.04 -18.39 26.53
CA LEU A 184 -5.04 -17.32 26.64
C LEU A 184 -4.87 -16.32 25.49
N GLY A 185 -3.63 -15.90 25.18
CA GLY A 185 -3.34 -15.05 24.03
C GLY A 185 -3.79 -15.68 22.70
N ARG A 186 -3.60 -17.00 22.54
CA ARG A 186 -4.12 -17.73 21.38
C ARG A 186 -5.65 -17.70 21.26
N GLN A 187 -6.36 -17.69 22.39
CA GLN A 187 -7.82 -17.58 22.42
C GLN A 187 -8.29 -16.15 22.15
N ARG A 188 -7.54 -15.14 22.63
CA ARG A 188 -7.87 -13.72 22.47
C ARG A 188 -7.60 -13.18 21.06
N VAL A 189 -6.48 -13.57 20.46
CA VAL A 189 -6.16 -13.22 19.08
C VAL A 189 -6.91 -14.17 18.14
N SER A 190 -8.21 -13.88 17.99
CA SER A 190 -9.14 -14.59 17.11
C SER A 190 -9.14 -14.00 15.70
N ALA A 191 -9.69 -14.75 14.74
CA ALA A 191 -9.85 -14.26 13.37
C ALA A 191 -10.72 -13.00 13.32
N ASP A 192 -11.84 -12.98 14.05
CA ASP A 192 -12.79 -11.85 14.02
C ASP A 192 -12.18 -10.57 14.58
N SER A 193 -11.41 -10.66 15.65
CA SER A 193 -10.72 -9.50 16.23
C SER A 193 -9.68 -8.94 15.25
N LEU A 194 -8.97 -9.81 14.51
CA LEU A 194 -8.03 -9.37 13.48
C LEU A 194 -8.73 -8.75 12.27
N ARG A 195 -9.88 -9.30 11.84
CA ARG A 195 -10.69 -8.71 10.77
C ARG A 195 -11.13 -7.30 11.11
N PHE A 196 -11.67 -7.12 12.31
CA PHE A 196 -12.06 -5.80 12.81
C PHE A 196 -10.88 -4.80 12.76
N GLN A 197 -9.69 -5.21 13.21
CA GLN A 197 -8.50 -4.35 13.16
C GLN A 197 -8.04 -4.05 11.71
N ILE A 198 -8.09 -5.04 10.81
CA ILE A 198 -7.77 -4.83 9.40
C ILE A 198 -8.77 -3.87 8.76
N ASP A 199 -10.06 -4.04 8.98
CA ASP A 199 -11.12 -3.19 8.42
C ASP A 199 -10.96 -1.73 8.91
N ALA A 200 -10.64 -1.54 10.20
CA ALA A 200 -10.33 -0.24 10.76
C ALA A 200 -9.10 0.41 10.09
N GLN A 201 -8.04 -0.36 9.82
CA GLN A 201 -6.85 0.12 9.13
C GLN A 201 -7.11 0.46 7.66
N LEU A 202 -7.87 -0.38 6.94
CA LEU A 202 -8.27 -0.11 5.55
C LEU A 202 -9.09 1.18 5.46
N THR A 203 -10.04 1.37 6.38
CA THR A 203 -10.87 2.59 6.46
C THR A 203 -10.03 3.82 6.79
N THR A 204 -9.14 3.72 7.79
CA THR A 204 -8.27 4.83 8.23
C THR A 204 -7.33 5.29 7.11
N LYS A 205 -6.87 4.36 6.26
CA LYS A 205 -6.02 4.64 5.10
C LYS A 205 -6.81 4.96 3.83
N TYR A 206 -8.15 4.99 3.89
CA TYR A 206 -9.02 5.21 2.75
C TYR A 206 -8.71 4.26 1.58
N ILE A 207 -8.57 2.96 1.87
CA ILE A 207 -8.31 1.92 0.86
C ILE A 207 -9.32 0.78 0.90
N ASP A 208 -10.36 0.87 1.72
CA ASP A 208 -11.45 -0.12 1.82
C ASP A 208 -12.27 -0.23 0.52
N HIS A 209 -12.32 0.83 -0.30
CA HIS A 209 -12.92 0.78 -1.65
C HIS A 209 -11.97 0.25 -2.74
N ILE A 210 -10.69 0.05 -2.42
CA ILE A 210 -9.68 -0.48 -3.34
C ILE A 210 -9.39 -1.94 -3.03
N ILE A 211 -9.37 -2.30 -1.75
CA ILE A 211 -8.92 -3.58 -1.25
C ILE A 211 -9.97 -4.18 -0.31
N ILE A 212 -10.36 -5.42 -0.61
CA ILE A 212 -11.03 -6.33 0.33
C ILE A 212 -10.16 -7.59 0.46
N TYR A 213 -10.49 -8.46 1.41
CA TYR A 213 -9.70 -9.67 1.64
C TYR A 213 -10.58 -10.87 2.00
N ASP A 214 -10.20 -12.05 1.50
CA ASP A 214 -10.77 -13.34 1.91
C ASP A 214 -9.65 -14.22 2.47
N LEU A 215 -9.44 -14.10 3.78
CA LEU A 215 -8.42 -14.83 4.52
C LEU A 215 -9.06 -15.59 5.69
N ASN A 216 -8.87 -16.91 5.68
CA ASN A 216 -9.40 -17.82 6.70
C ASN A 216 -8.38 -18.22 7.77
N SER A 217 -7.09 -17.91 7.54
CA SER A 217 -6.01 -18.24 8.46
C SER A 217 -5.66 -17.05 9.35
N VAL A 218 -5.67 -17.27 10.67
CA VAL A 218 -5.22 -16.26 11.65
C VAL A 218 -3.79 -15.78 11.36
N SER A 219 -2.90 -16.66 10.90
CA SER A 219 -1.53 -16.28 10.55
C SER A 219 -1.47 -15.37 9.31
N LEU A 220 -2.37 -15.58 8.32
CA LEU A 220 -2.46 -14.71 7.14
C LEU A 220 -3.11 -13.37 7.50
N LEU A 221 -4.12 -13.35 8.37
CA LEU A 221 -4.73 -12.13 8.88
C LEU A 221 -3.70 -11.28 9.65
N LEU A 222 -2.90 -11.89 10.55
CA LEU A 222 -1.81 -11.18 11.24
C LEU A 222 -0.79 -10.61 10.25
N ARG A 223 -0.47 -11.35 9.19
CA ARG A 223 0.45 -10.88 8.14
C ARG A 223 -0.15 -9.72 7.35
N LEU A 224 -1.43 -9.78 6.97
CA LEU A 224 -2.10 -8.69 6.29
C LEU A 224 -2.15 -7.44 7.17
N LEU A 225 -2.54 -7.57 8.44
CA LEU A 225 -2.54 -6.46 9.39
C LEU A 225 -1.16 -5.80 9.47
N TYR A 226 -0.09 -6.59 9.60
CA TYR A 226 1.28 -6.08 9.58
C TYR A 226 1.60 -5.31 8.30
N ILE A 227 1.24 -5.86 7.14
CA ILE A 227 1.51 -5.23 5.85
C ILE A 227 0.79 -3.88 5.75
N ILE A 228 -0.51 -3.82 6.08
CA ILE A 228 -1.28 -2.57 5.99
C ILE A 228 -0.69 -1.52 6.94
N GLU A 229 -0.40 -1.87 8.19
CA GLU A 229 0.24 -0.98 9.18
C GLU A 229 1.57 -0.39 8.69
N ASN A 230 2.38 -1.19 8.00
CA ASN A 230 3.77 -0.84 7.63
C ASN A 230 3.95 -0.46 6.15
N SER A 231 2.86 -0.38 5.39
CA SER A 231 2.85 -0.01 3.97
C SER A 231 2.75 1.48 3.70
N GLY A 232 2.60 2.32 4.73
CA GLY A 232 2.50 3.78 4.59
C GLY A 232 1.22 4.26 3.90
N GLU A 233 1.28 5.38 3.18
CA GLU A 233 0.16 6.14 2.61
C GLU A 233 -0.17 5.75 1.16
N TRP A 234 -1.44 5.43 0.91
CA TRP A 234 -1.88 4.80 -0.34
C TRP A 234 -2.45 5.77 -1.39
N VAL A 235 -2.45 7.07 -1.12
CA VAL A 235 -3.16 8.10 -1.91
C VAL A 235 -2.82 8.03 -3.41
N GLY A 236 -1.57 7.74 -3.79
CA GLY A 236 -1.15 7.64 -5.19
C GLY A 236 -1.53 6.35 -5.93
N TRP A 237 -1.97 5.30 -5.21
CA TRP A 237 -2.27 4.01 -5.83
C TRP A 237 -3.71 3.88 -6.31
N GLU A 238 -4.65 4.60 -5.71
CA GLU A 238 -6.06 4.54 -6.13
C GLU A 238 -6.23 4.86 -7.63
N PRO A 239 -5.70 5.99 -8.14
CA PRO A 239 -5.82 6.33 -9.56
C PRO A 239 -5.24 5.25 -10.48
N ILE A 240 -4.06 4.73 -10.12
CA ILE A 240 -3.33 3.70 -10.87
C ILE A 240 -4.12 2.40 -10.92
N MET A 241 -4.73 2.00 -9.79
CA MET A 241 -5.57 0.81 -9.73
C MET A 241 -6.80 0.95 -10.63
N ARG A 242 -7.46 2.11 -10.65
CA ARG A 242 -8.62 2.37 -11.53
C ARG A 242 -8.24 2.33 -13.01
N VAL A 243 -7.13 2.95 -13.39
CA VAL A 243 -6.57 2.84 -14.75
C VAL A 243 -6.32 1.38 -15.13
N ALA A 244 -5.69 0.61 -14.23
CA ALA A 244 -5.44 -0.82 -14.45
C ALA A 244 -6.76 -1.59 -14.71
N MET A 245 -7.82 -1.28 -13.96
CA MET A 245 -9.13 -1.90 -14.14
C MET A 245 -9.72 -1.64 -15.51
N HIS A 246 -9.73 -0.38 -15.98
CA HIS A 246 -10.25 -0.04 -17.30
C HIS A 246 -9.46 -0.73 -18.42
N GLN A 247 -8.16 -0.91 -18.23
CA GLN A 247 -7.32 -1.67 -19.15
C GLN A 247 -7.56 -3.19 -19.09
N GLY A 248 -8.50 -3.68 -18.28
CA GLY A 248 -8.80 -5.11 -18.12
C GLY A 248 -7.72 -5.86 -17.36
N ARG A 249 -6.99 -5.17 -16.47
CA ARG A 249 -6.08 -5.79 -15.50
C ARG A 249 -6.84 -6.14 -14.23
N GLY A 250 -6.39 -7.19 -13.55
CA GLY A 250 -7.04 -7.67 -12.33
C GLY A 250 -8.40 -8.33 -12.55
N PRO A 251 -9.25 -8.39 -11.50
CA PRO A 251 -10.51 -9.13 -11.53
C PRO A 251 -11.66 -8.42 -12.28
N GLY A 252 -11.40 -7.28 -12.94
CA GLY A 252 -12.42 -6.51 -13.66
C GLY A 252 -13.36 -5.66 -12.78
N ARG A 253 -13.22 -5.68 -11.46
CA ARG A 253 -13.86 -4.74 -10.52
C ARG A 253 -12.94 -4.30 -9.38
N LEU A 254 -13.22 -3.12 -8.82
CA LEU A 254 -12.76 -2.70 -7.49
C LEU A 254 -13.91 -2.84 -6.48
N PRO A 255 -13.61 -3.14 -5.20
CA PRO A 255 -12.29 -3.44 -4.65
C PRO A 255 -11.72 -4.79 -5.14
N ILE A 256 -10.38 -4.92 -5.16
CA ILE A 256 -9.68 -6.19 -5.42
C ILE A 256 -9.69 -7.07 -4.18
N GLU A 257 -9.84 -8.38 -4.38
CA GLU A 257 -9.87 -9.36 -3.30
C GLU A 257 -8.50 -9.98 -3.04
N LEU A 258 -7.92 -9.68 -1.88
CA LEU A 258 -6.65 -10.25 -1.44
C LEU A 258 -6.87 -11.63 -0.82
N GLY A 259 -6.34 -12.65 -1.48
CA GLY A 259 -6.29 -14.03 -0.98
C GLY A 259 -4.90 -14.43 -0.47
N SER A 260 -4.75 -15.71 -0.12
CA SER A 260 -3.45 -16.28 0.32
C SER A 260 -2.33 -16.04 -0.69
N ALA A 261 -2.66 -16.14 -1.98
CA ALA A 261 -1.70 -15.97 -3.07
C ALA A 261 -1.18 -14.53 -3.22
N ALA A 262 -1.92 -13.52 -2.73
CA ALA A 262 -1.42 -12.15 -2.62
C ALA A 262 -0.42 -12.03 -1.47
N MET A 263 -0.71 -12.65 -0.31
CA MET A 263 0.21 -12.67 0.84
C MET A 263 1.52 -13.38 0.54
N GLU A 264 1.49 -14.45 -0.25
CA GLU A 264 2.69 -15.16 -0.71
C GLU A 264 3.58 -14.27 -1.60
N GLY A 265 2.99 -13.35 -2.37
CA GLY A 265 3.70 -12.46 -3.28
C GLY A 265 4.51 -11.35 -2.58
N VAL A 266 4.16 -11.00 -1.34
CA VAL A 266 4.80 -9.91 -0.58
C VAL A 266 6.26 -10.22 -0.17
N ASP A 267 6.67 -11.49 -0.26
CA ASP A 267 7.98 -12.00 0.20
C ASP A 267 8.12 -11.97 1.75
N SER A 268 9.27 -12.38 2.26
CA SER A 268 9.60 -12.40 3.67
C SER A 268 9.52 -11.01 4.31
N ARG A 269 9.31 -10.98 5.62
CA ARG A 269 9.29 -9.74 6.41
C ARG A 269 10.55 -8.90 6.21
N GLN A 270 11.72 -9.52 6.19
CA GLN A 270 13.00 -8.82 5.98
C GLN A 270 13.05 -8.12 4.61
N VAL A 271 12.55 -8.77 3.56
CA VAL A 271 12.49 -8.18 2.22
C VAL A 271 11.47 -7.04 2.19
N PHE A 272 10.30 -7.24 2.77
CA PHE A 272 9.25 -6.21 2.87
C PHE A 272 9.72 -4.97 3.64
N ASP A 273 10.29 -5.16 4.84
CA ASP A 273 10.77 -4.06 5.68
C ASP A 273 11.96 -3.33 5.01
N GLY A 274 12.77 -4.03 4.22
CA GLY A 274 13.88 -3.45 3.45
C GLY A 274 13.47 -2.65 2.21
N ARG A 275 12.19 -2.71 1.81
CA ARG A 275 11.65 -1.95 0.67
C ARG A 275 11.21 -0.54 1.10
N CYS A 276 11.25 0.41 0.16
CA CYS A 276 10.56 1.69 0.31
C CYS A 276 9.03 1.49 0.27
N GLU A 277 8.30 2.51 0.70
CA GLU A 277 6.86 2.48 0.88
C GLU A 277 6.11 2.04 -0.39
N ALA A 278 6.40 2.68 -1.53
CA ALA A 278 5.76 2.36 -2.80
C ALA A 278 5.99 0.88 -3.21
N LEU A 279 7.17 0.30 -2.94
CA LEU A 279 7.41 -1.13 -3.20
C LEU A 279 6.68 -2.05 -2.23
N ARG A 280 6.50 -1.65 -0.97
CA ARG A 280 5.70 -2.41 0.00
C ARG A 280 4.25 -2.48 -0.47
N GLN A 281 3.69 -1.35 -0.90
CA GLN A 281 2.34 -1.26 -1.45
C GLN A 281 2.20 -2.09 -2.72
N LEU A 282 3.13 -1.90 -3.68
CA LEU A 282 3.16 -2.67 -4.92
C LEU A 282 3.29 -4.17 -4.66
N SER A 283 4.06 -4.61 -3.67
CA SER A 283 4.21 -6.03 -3.35
C SER A 283 2.88 -6.71 -2.97
N LEU A 284 1.94 -5.93 -2.43
CA LEU A 284 0.60 -6.41 -2.09
C LEU A 284 -0.31 -6.52 -3.32
N ILE A 285 -0.28 -5.52 -4.21
CA ILE A 285 -1.25 -5.38 -5.32
C ILE A 285 -0.72 -5.88 -6.68
N CYS A 286 0.59 -6.09 -6.85
CA CYS A 286 1.20 -6.37 -8.16
C CYS A 286 0.61 -7.60 -8.86
N ARG A 287 0.20 -8.61 -8.09
CA ARG A 287 -0.46 -9.81 -8.63
C ARG A 287 -1.76 -9.48 -9.33
N HIS A 288 -2.51 -8.51 -8.82
CA HIS A 288 -3.77 -8.05 -9.40
C HIS A 288 -3.54 -7.09 -10.57
N LEU A 289 -2.40 -6.42 -10.65
CA LEU A 289 -2.02 -5.65 -11.84
C LEU A 289 -1.58 -6.55 -13.01
N ASN A 290 -1.25 -7.81 -12.74
CA ASN A 290 -0.84 -8.75 -13.76
C ASN A 290 -2.03 -9.33 -14.53
N SER A 291 -1.91 -9.38 -15.85
CA SER A 291 -2.88 -10.02 -16.74
C SER A 291 -2.22 -11.19 -17.44
N PRO A 292 -2.68 -12.44 -17.20
CA PRO A 292 -2.16 -13.60 -17.89
C PRO A 292 -2.20 -13.41 -19.41
N GLY A 293 -1.09 -13.70 -20.09
CA GLY A 293 -0.99 -13.62 -21.55
C GLY A 293 -0.69 -12.24 -22.13
N ARG A 294 -0.55 -11.19 -21.31
CA ARG A 294 -0.05 -9.90 -21.79
C ARG A 294 1.47 -9.89 -21.88
N ARG A 295 1.99 -9.05 -22.79
CA ARG A 295 3.43 -8.87 -22.99
C ARG A 295 4.12 -8.28 -21.76
N ASN A 296 3.42 -7.37 -21.08
CA ASN A 296 3.92 -6.62 -19.95
C ASN A 296 3.44 -7.28 -18.66
N ASP A 297 4.31 -8.14 -18.13
CA ASP A 297 4.15 -8.75 -16.81
C ASP A 297 4.33 -7.66 -15.74
N MET A 298 3.37 -7.53 -14.81
CA MET A 298 3.45 -6.55 -13.73
C MET A 298 3.95 -7.16 -12.42
N ARG A 299 4.43 -8.41 -12.45
CA ARG A 299 4.89 -9.10 -11.25
C ARG A 299 6.10 -8.41 -10.65
N LEU A 300 5.98 -7.97 -9.39
CA LEU A 300 7.13 -7.56 -8.59
C LEU A 300 7.81 -8.82 -8.03
N GLN A 301 9.11 -8.97 -8.26
CA GLN A 301 9.88 -10.10 -7.73
C GLN A 301 11.32 -9.70 -7.45
N ARG A 302 11.94 -10.36 -6.45
CA ARG A 302 13.34 -10.20 -6.14
C ARG A 302 14.14 -11.39 -6.66
N VAL A 303 15.13 -11.13 -7.51
CA VAL A 303 16.00 -12.16 -8.11
C VAL A 303 17.45 -11.74 -7.89
N ASN A 304 18.26 -12.58 -7.25
CA ASN A 304 19.66 -12.26 -6.95
C ASN A 304 19.84 -10.91 -6.22
N ASN A 305 18.95 -10.63 -5.25
CA ASN A 305 18.86 -9.37 -4.50
C ASN A 305 18.43 -8.13 -5.30
N GLU A 306 18.11 -8.26 -6.59
CA GLU A 306 17.64 -7.19 -7.47
C GLU A 306 16.10 -7.20 -7.56
N GLU A 307 15.47 -6.04 -7.42
CA GLU A 307 14.02 -5.89 -7.65
C GLU A 307 13.74 -5.88 -9.16
N ARG A 308 12.66 -6.54 -9.57
CA ARG A 308 12.23 -6.62 -10.97
C ARG A 308 10.74 -6.33 -11.06
N LEU A 309 10.38 -5.48 -12.01
CA LEU A 309 9.00 -5.25 -12.44
C LEU A 309 8.78 -6.03 -13.74
N GLY A 310 8.01 -7.11 -13.64
CA GLY A 310 7.88 -8.10 -14.70
C GLY A 310 9.21 -8.79 -14.99
N ARG A 311 9.71 -8.58 -16.21
CA ARG A 311 10.99 -9.15 -16.68
C ARG A 311 12.15 -8.16 -16.57
N CYS A 312 11.86 -6.89 -16.31
CA CYS A 312 12.82 -5.82 -16.33
C CYS A 312 13.38 -5.56 -14.92
N PRO A 313 14.70 -5.32 -14.79
CA PRO A 313 15.26 -4.75 -13.59
C PRO A 313 14.58 -3.43 -13.21
N LEU A 314 14.42 -3.21 -11.91
CA LEU A 314 13.93 -1.98 -11.34
C LEU A 314 14.98 -1.49 -10.32
N TYR A 315 15.85 -0.57 -10.73
CA TYR A 315 16.87 -0.03 -9.84
C TYR A 315 16.32 1.14 -9.04
N ILE A 316 16.19 0.95 -7.74
CA ILE A 316 15.69 2.00 -6.84
C ILE A 316 16.85 2.92 -6.47
N ASN A 317 16.75 4.20 -6.84
CA ASN A 317 17.79 5.16 -6.54
C ASN A 317 17.55 5.81 -5.18
N THR A 318 18.63 6.05 -4.45
CA THR A 318 18.64 6.98 -3.33
C THR A 318 19.04 8.37 -3.84
N LEU A 319 18.79 9.41 -3.06
CA LEU A 319 19.25 10.77 -3.41
C LEU A 319 20.78 10.81 -3.65
N GLN A 320 21.54 9.95 -2.97
CA GLN A 320 22.99 9.86 -3.13
C GLN A 320 23.40 9.07 -4.38
N SER A 321 22.65 8.03 -4.77
CA SER A 321 22.96 7.25 -5.98
C SER A 321 22.47 7.93 -7.26
N LEU A 322 21.50 8.85 -7.16
CA LEU A 322 21.04 9.63 -8.30
C LEU A 322 22.16 10.48 -8.89
N PRO A 323 22.30 10.53 -10.23
CA PRO A 323 23.18 11.48 -10.89
C PRO A 323 22.86 12.93 -10.46
N PRO A 324 23.86 13.82 -10.34
CA PRO A 324 23.63 15.22 -10.01
C PRO A 324 22.74 15.96 -11.02
N ASN A 325 22.75 15.52 -12.28
CA ASN A 325 21.97 16.07 -13.37
C ASN A 325 20.66 15.30 -13.65
N CYS A 326 20.24 14.41 -12.75
CA CYS A 326 18.96 13.72 -12.90
C CYS A 326 17.81 14.75 -12.84
N PRO A 327 16.88 14.74 -13.82
CA PRO A 327 15.79 15.73 -13.91
C PRO A 327 14.81 15.67 -12.72
N PHE A 328 14.75 14.54 -12.01
CA PHE A 328 13.83 14.31 -10.90
C PHE A 328 14.52 14.45 -9.53
N ARG A 329 15.76 14.93 -9.49
CA ARG A 329 16.55 15.03 -8.26
C ARG A 329 15.92 15.98 -7.24
N ASP A 330 15.40 17.11 -7.71
CA ASP A 330 14.83 18.16 -6.84
C ASP A 330 13.46 17.76 -6.28
N GLU A 331 12.80 16.78 -6.89
CA GLU A 331 11.49 16.25 -6.51
C GLU A 331 11.60 14.87 -5.86
N PHE A 332 12.80 14.49 -5.40
CA PHE A 332 13.05 13.18 -4.83
C PHE A 332 12.21 12.95 -3.57
N ASP A 333 11.33 11.94 -3.63
CA ASP A 333 10.60 11.41 -2.48
C ASP A 333 11.23 10.09 -2.01
N GLN A 334 11.58 9.99 -0.73
CA GLN A 334 12.14 8.75 -0.19
C GLN A 334 11.12 7.60 -0.12
N ASN A 335 9.83 7.91 -0.02
CA ASN A 335 8.76 6.90 0.10
C ASN A 335 8.37 6.34 -1.28
N ASN A 336 8.44 7.17 -2.32
CA ASN A 336 8.23 6.79 -3.71
C ASN A 336 9.41 7.28 -4.60
N PRO A 337 10.61 6.68 -4.43
CA PRO A 337 11.84 7.20 -5.02
C PRO A 337 11.89 7.06 -6.54
N VAL A 338 12.68 7.93 -7.15
CA VAL A 338 13.12 7.82 -8.55
C VAL A 338 13.73 6.43 -8.78
N CYS A 339 13.32 5.77 -9.85
CA CYS A 339 13.82 4.44 -10.20
C CYS A 339 14.27 4.40 -11.66
N GLU A 340 15.20 3.50 -11.97
CA GLU A 340 15.60 3.21 -13.33
C GLU A 340 14.89 1.93 -13.81
N HIS A 341 14.26 2.02 -14.97
CA HIS A 341 13.51 0.93 -15.59
C HIS A 341 13.80 0.95 -17.10
N PRO A 342 14.01 -0.23 -17.71
CA PRO A 342 15.22 -0.55 -18.47
C PRO A 342 15.72 0.64 -19.29
N ASP A 343 16.75 1.31 -18.75
CA ASP A 343 17.48 2.41 -19.37
C ASP A 343 16.79 3.78 -19.40
N ASP A 344 15.72 4.01 -18.66
CA ASP A 344 15.21 5.37 -18.42
C ASP A 344 14.94 5.58 -16.91
N TYR A 345 15.08 6.82 -16.45
CA TYR A 345 14.64 7.24 -15.14
C TYR A 345 13.12 7.47 -15.14
N CYS A 346 12.39 6.86 -14.23
CA CYS A 346 11.02 7.22 -13.89
C CYS A 346 11.05 8.13 -12.67
N ALA A 347 10.23 9.19 -12.65
CA ALA A 347 10.19 10.11 -11.51
C ALA A 347 9.84 9.41 -10.19
N SER A 348 9.10 8.31 -10.28
CA SER A 348 8.71 7.50 -9.13
C SER A 348 8.49 6.02 -9.51
N ILE A 349 8.29 5.15 -8.51
CA ILE A 349 7.94 3.73 -8.72
C ILE A 349 6.52 3.61 -9.28
N GLN A 350 5.60 4.46 -8.82
CA GLN A 350 4.25 4.56 -9.34
C GLN A 350 4.26 4.93 -10.84
N ASP A 351 5.15 5.83 -11.25
CA ASP A 351 5.33 6.19 -12.66
C ASP A 351 5.81 4.99 -13.48
N ALA A 352 6.79 4.24 -12.97
CA ALA A 352 7.27 3.03 -13.64
C ALA A 352 6.14 2.00 -13.83
N VAL A 353 5.26 1.83 -12.83
CA VAL A 353 4.08 0.97 -12.94
C VAL A 353 3.13 1.50 -14.01
N LEU A 354 2.80 2.79 -14.01
CA LEU A 354 1.88 3.39 -14.98
C LEU A 354 2.44 3.29 -16.42
N PHE A 355 3.74 3.44 -16.63
CA PHE A 355 4.37 3.22 -17.94
C PHE A 355 4.34 1.76 -18.40
N GLU A 356 4.50 0.82 -17.48
CA GLU A 356 4.48 -0.61 -17.82
C GLU A 356 3.05 -1.10 -18.11
N MET A 357 2.03 -0.35 -17.65
CA MET A 357 0.63 -0.54 -18.02
C MET A 357 0.33 -0.08 -19.46
N ASP A 358 0.93 -0.76 -20.44
CA ASP A 358 0.57 -0.67 -21.87
C ASP A 358 -0.48 -1.75 -22.19
N GLY A 359 -1.75 -1.45 -21.89
CA GLY A 359 -2.89 -2.33 -22.13
C GLY A 359 -3.36 -2.37 -23.60
N PRO A 360 -4.29 -3.26 -23.98
CA PRO A 360 -4.98 -3.27 -25.27
C PRO A 360 -5.97 -2.10 -25.29
N VAL A 361 -5.42 -0.91 -25.39
CA VAL A 361 -6.14 0.32 -25.64
C VAL A 361 -6.31 0.46 -27.15
N PHE A 362 -7.46 0.94 -27.58
CA PHE A 362 -7.62 1.33 -28.98
C PHE A 362 -6.75 2.55 -29.23
N HIS A 363 -5.96 2.48 -30.29
CA HIS A 363 -5.19 3.63 -30.75
C HIS A 363 -6.07 4.48 -31.64
N VAL A 364 -6.33 5.70 -31.20
CA VAL A 364 -6.73 6.75 -32.15
C VAL A 364 -5.51 6.96 -33.05
N PRO A 365 -5.65 7.00 -34.39
CA PRO A 365 -4.51 7.01 -35.32
C PRO A 365 -3.41 7.99 -34.89
N GLU A 366 -2.16 7.49 -34.83
CA GLU A 366 -1.00 8.25 -34.34
C GLU A 366 -0.87 9.57 -35.09
N PHE A 367 -0.77 10.65 -34.34
CA PHE A 367 -0.56 11.98 -34.91
C PHE A 367 0.93 12.26 -34.94
N GLN A 368 1.40 12.82 -36.06
CA GLN A 368 2.71 13.45 -36.11
C GLN A 368 2.47 14.96 -36.05
N PRO A 369 2.51 15.57 -34.84
CA PRO A 369 2.47 17.02 -34.76
C PRO A 369 3.60 17.59 -35.60
N ARG A 370 3.29 18.57 -36.46
CA ARG A 370 4.30 19.57 -36.81
C ARG A 370 4.70 20.22 -35.50
N ALA A 371 5.99 20.28 -35.20
CA ALA A 371 6.55 20.72 -33.92
C ALA A 371 5.72 21.85 -33.26
N MET A 372 4.91 21.48 -32.26
CA MET A 372 4.07 22.40 -31.50
C MET A 372 4.83 22.76 -30.22
N PRO A 373 5.25 24.03 -30.05
CA PRO A 373 5.87 24.49 -28.81
C PRO A 373 5.01 24.20 -27.57
N SER A 374 3.68 24.29 -27.70
CA SER A 374 2.73 24.04 -26.61
C SER A 374 2.83 22.63 -26.01
N ILE A 375 2.94 21.59 -26.84
CA ILE A 375 3.10 20.20 -26.37
C ILE A 375 4.43 20.04 -25.61
N MET A 376 5.49 20.71 -26.08
CA MET A 376 6.80 20.66 -25.41
C MET A 376 6.77 21.35 -24.05
N ASP A 377 5.98 22.41 -23.90
CA ASP A 377 5.77 23.08 -22.63
C ASP A 377 4.94 22.21 -21.68
N LEU A 378 3.91 21.52 -22.19
CA LEU A 378 3.12 20.58 -21.41
C LEU A 378 3.97 19.46 -20.81
N VAL A 379 4.91 18.90 -21.58
CA VAL A 379 5.83 17.85 -21.11
C VAL A 379 6.67 18.31 -19.91
N LYS A 380 6.92 19.62 -19.75
CA LYS A 380 7.72 20.17 -18.65
C LYS A 380 6.89 20.54 -17.41
N GLN A 381 5.58 20.61 -17.54
CA GLN A 381 4.70 21.01 -16.44
C GLN A 381 4.61 19.90 -15.39
N GLN A 382 4.57 20.31 -14.12
CA GLN A 382 4.28 19.42 -13.01
C GLN A 382 2.76 19.22 -12.86
N PRO A 383 2.29 18.07 -12.35
CA PRO A 383 0.89 17.89 -12.03
C PRO A 383 0.39 18.92 -11.00
N PRO A 384 -0.90 19.30 -11.03
CA PRO A 384 -1.92 18.85 -11.99
C PRO A 384 -1.81 19.55 -13.36
N LEU A 385 -2.07 18.79 -14.43
CA LEU A 385 -2.23 19.33 -15.78
C LEU A 385 -3.71 19.65 -16.04
N TRP A 386 -3.98 20.74 -16.75
CA TRP A 386 -5.34 21.17 -17.11
C TRP A 386 -6.36 21.25 -15.95
N ASN A 387 -5.88 21.53 -14.72
CA ASN A 387 -6.67 21.64 -13.48
C ASN A 387 -7.41 20.36 -13.02
N SER A 388 -7.45 19.30 -13.82
CA SER A 388 -8.18 18.05 -13.51
C SER A 388 -7.37 16.78 -13.65
N CYS A 389 -6.20 16.82 -14.31
CA CYS A 389 -5.36 15.64 -14.52
C CYS A 389 -4.25 15.57 -13.47
N TYR A 390 -4.51 14.80 -12.40
CA TYR A 390 -3.55 14.56 -11.32
C TYR A 390 -2.68 13.32 -11.58
N THR A 391 -3.18 12.37 -12.36
CA THR A 391 -2.47 11.13 -12.66
C THR A 391 -1.58 11.32 -13.88
N VAL A 392 -0.33 11.64 -13.62
CA VAL A 392 0.72 11.83 -14.63
C VAL A 392 1.90 10.96 -14.28
N ALA A 393 2.45 10.27 -15.27
CA ALA A 393 3.74 9.59 -15.12
C ALA A 393 4.77 10.19 -16.07
N THR A 394 5.98 10.43 -15.58
CA THR A 394 7.10 10.97 -16.33
C THR A 394 8.30 10.02 -16.30
N ARG A 395 8.84 9.74 -17.49
CA ARG A 395 10.03 8.92 -17.70
C ARG A 395 10.99 9.65 -18.63
N GLN A 396 12.28 9.68 -18.31
CA GLN A 396 13.29 10.38 -19.09
C GLN A 396 14.55 9.52 -19.23
N SER A 397 15.10 9.46 -20.45
CA SER A 397 16.36 8.74 -20.68
C SER A 397 17.52 9.42 -19.93
N PRO A 398 18.56 8.68 -19.52
CA PRO A 398 19.69 9.23 -18.77
C PRO A 398 20.39 10.38 -19.48
N GLU A 399 20.45 10.35 -20.80
CA GLU A 399 21.05 11.42 -21.61
C GLU A 399 20.11 12.61 -21.81
N GLY A 400 18.86 12.51 -21.33
CA GLY A 400 17.82 13.52 -21.50
C GLY A 400 17.26 13.62 -22.92
N TYR A 401 17.66 12.74 -23.83
CA TYR A 401 17.23 12.77 -25.23
C TYR A 401 15.77 12.36 -25.42
N LEU A 402 15.22 11.56 -24.52
CA LEU A 402 13.83 11.10 -24.61
C LEU A 402 13.13 11.47 -23.32
N ARG A 403 12.01 12.18 -23.42
CA ARG A 403 11.06 12.34 -22.31
C ARG A 403 9.71 11.80 -22.72
N ARG A 404 9.18 10.90 -21.92
CA ARG A 404 7.86 10.29 -22.06
C ARG A 404 6.99 10.78 -20.94
N VAL A 405 5.77 11.18 -21.27
CA VAL A 405 4.74 11.58 -20.30
C VAL A 405 3.46 10.83 -20.63
N VAL A 406 2.86 10.20 -19.61
CA VAL A 406 1.49 9.66 -19.67
C VAL A 406 0.62 10.58 -18.86
N ILE A 407 -0.47 11.08 -19.45
CA ILE A 407 -1.45 11.92 -18.77
C ILE A 407 -2.80 11.21 -18.85
N VAL A 408 -3.36 10.83 -17.71
CA VAL A 408 -4.71 10.24 -17.66
C VAL A 408 -5.73 11.38 -17.69
N LEU A 409 -6.58 11.37 -18.73
CA LEU A 409 -7.63 12.38 -18.93
C LEU A 409 -8.94 11.95 -18.26
N THR A 410 -9.20 10.64 -18.22
CA THR A 410 -10.30 9.99 -17.49
C THR A 410 -9.94 8.52 -17.27
N GLY A 411 -10.59 7.88 -16.31
CA GLY A 411 -10.36 6.51 -15.88
C GLY A 411 -9.66 6.40 -14.52
N ASP A 412 -9.37 7.53 -13.89
CA ASP A 412 -8.76 7.59 -12.57
C ASP A 412 -9.75 7.97 -11.45
N GLN A 413 -11.01 8.26 -11.79
CA GLN A 413 -12.07 8.54 -10.83
C GLN A 413 -13.07 7.37 -10.67
N PRO A 414 -13.77 7.26 -9.51
CA PRO A 414 -14.72 6.17 -9.27
C PRO A 414 -15.90 6.08 -10.25
N GLN A 415 -16.35 7.22 -10.77
CA GLN A 415 -17.48 7.31 -11.69
C GLN A 415 -17.12 7.10 -13.17
N ASP A 416 -15.82 7.02 -13.47
CA ASP A 416 -15.38 6.87 -14.85
C ASP A 416 -15.78 5.49 -15.38
N THR A 417 -16.26 5.47 -16.61
CA THR A 417 -16.78 4.24 -17.25
C THR A 417 -15.80 3.65 -18.27
N PHE A 418 -14.77 4.42 -18.60
CA PHE A 418 -13.68 4.07 -19.50
C PHE A 418 -12.48 4.94 -19.14
N GLU A 419 -11.33 4.55 -19.65
CA GLU A 419 -10.06 5.27 -19.51
C GLU A 419 -9.64 5.90 -20.85
N VAL A 420 -9.09 7.10 -20.74
CA VAL A 420 -8.40 7.80 -21.82
C VAL A 420 -7.10 8.34 -21.26
N HIS A 421 -6.00 8.08 -21.95
CA HIS A 421 -4.73 8.71 -21.64
C HIS A 421 -4.04 9.25 -22.89
N LEU A 422 -3.29 10.31 -22.69
CA LEU A 422 -2.41 10.90 -23.68
C LEU A 422 -0.97 10.46 -23.39
N TYR A 423 -0.35 9.84 -24.38
CA TYR A 423 1.06 9.49 -24.35
C TYR A 423 1.85 10.49 -25.19
N ILE A 424 2.80 11.17 -24.57
CA ILE A 424 3.67 12.15 -25.24
C ILE A 424 5.09 11.63 -25.21
N ASN A 425 5.70 11.52 -26.37
CA ASN A 425 7.10 11.14 -26.54
C ASN A 425 7.85 12.29 -27.20
N SER A 426 8.66 12.98 -26.41
CA SER A 426 9.49 14.08 -26.87
C SER A 426 10.93 13.63 -27.06
N LYS A 427 11.49 13.97 -28.23
CA LYS A 427 12.92 13.83 -28.51
C LYS A 427 13.60 15.17 -28.33
N PHE A 428 14.44 15.30 -27.31
CA PHE A 428 15.34 16.44 -27.14
C PHE A 428 16.63 16.20 -27.94
N PRO A 429 16.96 17.06 -28.91
CA PRO A 429 18.18 16.91 -29.68
C PRO A 429 19.41 17.35 -28.86
N PRO A 430 20.60 16.89 -29.28
CA PRO A 430 21.71 17.81 -29.57
C PRO A 430 21.63 18.36 -31.02
N LEU A 431 20.79 17.79 -31.89
CA LEU A 431 20.72 17.98 -33.35
C LEU A 431 19.57 18.86 -33.92
N GLY A 432 18.96 19.75 -33.13
CA GLY A 432 18.09 20.83 -33.65
C GLY A 432 16.67 20.49 -34.14
N LEU A 433 16.20 19.24 -34.08
CA LEU A 433 14.81 18.90 -34.42
C LEU A 433 14.05 18.34 -33.20
N SER A 434 13.48 19.25 -32.41
CA SER A 434 12.57 18.90 -31.31
C SER A 434 11.27 18.34 -31.90
N ALA A 435 11.16 17.02 -31.95
CA ALA A 435 9.94 16.35 -32.38
C ALA A 435 9.25 15.73 -31.16
N ALA A 436 8.03 16.18 -30.88
CA ALA A 436 7.12 15.49 -30.00
C ALA A 436 6.17 14.63 -30.82
N ARG A 437 5.90 13.42 -30.36
CA ARG A 437 4.82 12.56 -30.86
C ARG A 437 3.78 12.42 -29.77
N THR A 438 2.53 12.57 -30.15
CA THR A 438 1.40 12.36 -29.25
C THR A 438 0.61 11.15 -29.73
N LYS A 439 0.19 10.34 -28.78
CA LYS A 439 -0.63 9.16 -29.03
C LYS A 439 -1.77 9.17 -28.02
N LEU A 440 -2.99 9.17 -28.53
CA LEU A 440 -4.20 9.10 -27.71
C LEU A 440 -4.68 7.65 -27.64
N CYS A 441 -4.88 7.18 -26.43
CA CYS A 441 -5.28 5.82 -26.12
C CYS A 441 -6.60 5.85 -25.37
N THR A 442 -7.50 4.91 -25.69
CA THR A 442 -8.79 4.79 -25.03
C THR A 442 -9.23 3.34 -24.87
N THR A 443 -10.00 3.08 -23.81
CA THR A 443 -10.72 1.82 -23.60
C THR A 443 -12.20 1.92 -23.99
N GLU A 444 -12.65 3.06 -24.52
CA GLU A 444 -13.96 3.20 -25.16
C GLU A 444 -14.12 2.18 -26.30
N ARG A 445 -15.26 1.50 -26.35
CA ARG A 445 -15.54 0.55 -27.43
C ARG A 445 -15.81 1.31 -28.73
N PRO A 446 -15.20 0.91 -29.86
CA PRO A 446 -15.42 1.59 -31.13
C PRO A 446 -16.86 1.44 -31.60
N VAL A 447 -17.45 2.54 -32.06
CA VAL A 447 -18.79 2.55 -32.68
C VAL A 447 -18.74 1.85 -34.03
N THR A 448 -19.59 0.84 -34.22
CA THR A 448 -19.67 0.06 -35.47
C THR A 448 -19.93 0.96 -36.68
N GLY A 449 -19.17 0.76 -37.76
CA GLY A 449 -19.31 1.52 -39.01
C GLY A 449 -18.70 2.92 -38.99
N LYS A 450 -18.07 3.34 -37.88
CA LYS A 450 -17.28 4.57 -37.78
C LYS A 450 -15.79 4.26 -37.87
N GLN A 451 -14.99 5.25 -38.26
CA GLN A 451 -13.54 5.16 -38.38
C GLN A 451 -12.87 6.38 -37.74
N GLY A 452 -11.59 6.26 -37.37
CA GLY A 452 -10.81 7.33 -36.75
C GLY A 452 -11.42 7.80 -35.42
N ALA A 453 -11.32 9.11 -35.14
CA ALA A 453 -11.89 9.72 -33.93
C ALA A 453 -13.41 9.54 -33.82
N ALA A 454 -14.14 9.51 -34.94
CA ALA A 454 -15.59 9.30 -34.96
C ALA A 454 -16.02 7.91 -34.44
N ALA A 455 -15.08 6.96 -34.32
CA ALA A 455 -15.34 5.68 -33.67
C ALA A 455 -15.36 5.77 -32.13
N PHE A 456 -14.86 6.86 -31.53
CA PHE A 456 -14.68 7.02 -30.09
C PHE A 456 -15.26 8.37 -29.58
N PRO A 457 -16.57 8.61 -29.76
CA PRO A 457 -17.18 9.91 -29.48
C PRO A 457 -17.03 10.39 -28.02
N LEU A 458 -17.01 9.49 -27.02
CA LEU A 458 -16.82 9.88 -25.63
C LEU A 458 -15.38 10.34 -25.37
N THR A 459 -14.41 9.66 -25.97
CA THR A 459 -12.99 10.01 -25.93
C THR A 459 -12.76 11.40 -26.52
N VAL A 460 -13.34 11.68 -27.69
CA VAL A 460 -13.27 13.00 -28.33
C VAL A 460 -13.83 14.09 -27.42
N ARG A 461 -14.97 13.83 -26.79
CA ARG A 461 -15.59 14.78 -25.87
C ARG A 461 -14.69 15.07 -24.67
N VAL A 462 -14.16 14.04 -24.01
CA VAL A 462 -13.25 14.19 -22.86
C VAL A 462 -12.01 15.00 -23.24
N VAL A 463 -11.38 14.68 -24.39
CA VAL A 463 -10.21 15.42 -24.88
C VAL A 463 -10.52 16.91 -25.05
N ARG A 464 -11.65 17.26 -25.68
CA ARG A 464 -12.06 18.67 -25.85
C ARG A 464 -12.37 19.37 -24.53
N GLU A 465 -13.06 18.68 -23.62
CA GLU A 465 -13.43 19.24 -22.32
C GLU A 465 -12.21 19.48 -21.41
N VAL A 466 -11.26 18.54 -21.39
CA VAL A 466 -10.07 18.61 -20.52
C VAL A 466 -8.98 19.48 -21.13
N MET A 467 -8.64 19.29 -22.41
CA MET A 467 -7.52 19.99 -23.04
C MET A 467 -7.93 21.36 -23.62
N GLY A 468 -9.21 21.59 -23.88
CA GLY A 468 -9.69 22.87 -24.45
C GLY A 468 -9.00 23.19 -25.77
N ALA A 469 -8.41 24.39 -25.86
CA ALA A 469 -7.69 24.85 -27.05
C ALA A 469 -6.43 24.01 -27.36
N ASP A 470 -5.85 23.33 -26.37
CA ASP A 470 -4.70 22.43 -26.61
C ASP A 470 -5.11 21.19 -27.42
N ALA A 471 -6.39 20.82 -27.40
CA ALA A 471 -6.92 19.72 -28.23
C ALA A 471 -6.80 20.05 -29.72
N GLU A 472 -7.09 21.28 -30.12
CA GLU A 472 -6.97 21.75 -31.51
C GLU A 472 -5.51 21.58 -31.96
N GLY A 473 -4.57 22.21 -31.27
CA GLY A 473 -3.14 22.10 -31.61
C GLY A 473 -2.60 20.66 -31.58
N ALA A 474 -3.12 19.80 -30.71
CA ALA A 474 -2.71 18.40 -30.62
C ALA A 474 -3.29 17.50 -31.71
N PHE A 475 -4.42 17.88 -32.35
CA PHE A 475 -5.16 16.96 -33.23
C PHE A 475 -5.78 17.58 -34.51
N ASP A 476 -5.52 18.84 -34.84
CA ASP A 476 -6.12 19.65 -35.91
C ASP A 476 -6.11 19.08 -37.35
N HIS A 477 -5.39 17.99 -37.64
CA HIS A 477 -5.36 17.39 -38.98
C HIS A 477 -6.25 16.17 -39.17
N GLN A 478 -7.09 15.81 -38.19
CA GLN A 478 -8.16 14.85 -38.41
C GLN A 478 -9.44 15.58 -38.84
N PRO A 479 -9.89 15.42 -40.10
CA PRO A 479 -11.22 15.88 -40.46
C PRO A 479 -12.24 15.12 -39.59
N ALA A 480 -12.86 15.86 -38.66
CA ALA A 480 -13.84 15.42 -37.66
C ALA A 480 -13.29 14.85 -36.33
N LEU A 481 -12.40 15.60 -35.66
CA LEU A 481 -12.42 15.65 -34.20
C LEU A 481 -13.44 16.67 -33.74
#